data_AF-A0A1Q6L917-F1
#
_entry.id   AF-A0A1Q6L917-F1
#
_cell.length_a   1.000
_cell.length_b   1.000
_cell.length_c   1.000
_cell.angle_alpha   90.00
_cell.angle_beta   90.00
_cell.angle_gamma   90.00
#
_symmetry.space_group_name_H-M   'P 1'
#
loop_
_entity.id
_entity.type
_entity.pdbx_description
1 polymer ?
#
loop_
_entity_poly.entity_id
_entity_poly.type
_entity_poly.pdbx_seq_one_letter_code
_entity_poly.pdbx_strand_id
1 'polypeptide(L)'
;MKSIVRMALICAILVTCLLIPNVSKATTPINSEETLRQAISSANSGETIILSDNITVTGPIVIDKDLTIDGAGYTVTGADEWTSISGNQTMFAAQLSGAKLTLKNINLKNGPKYGVQSYNGASVVLNNVSITGFNYAGILVNGGTLEIIDVNLENNGTTSNKGIELDRGQDVAVSPSLVMNGSLSSTSKDNIIYVAENAGNINIENKTSTSNKIVAAGNQIVLTDANNNVLSVSALPENTTVASGEQKVILTINYGEKTKDILLNVGQVVSEDSIKAQLNVAEGYVIDGFYTDNQYTAKFNFNNKIDVNTTLYAKVSAEEKQEEVSNSENTVEEENKGEKDETPKTGVANYAGIAVLVIAISAATLFVIIKNRI
;
A
#
# COMPACT_ATOMS: atom_id res chain seq x y z
N MET A 1 5.73 -62.09 43.05
CA MET A 1 4.86 -61.18 43.84
C MET A 1 5.23 -59.70 43.70
N LYS A 2 6.48 -59.28 43.95
CA LYS A 2 6.87 -57.84 43.88
C LYS A 2 6.74 -57.19 42.49
N SER A 3 6.90 -57.94 41.39
CA SER A 3 6.76 -57.41 40.01
C SER A 3 5.31 -57.21 39.58
N ILE A 4 4.42 -58.15 39.91
CA ILE A 4 2.99 -58.08 39.57
C ILE A 4 2.30 -56.93 40.31
N VAL A 5 2.65 -56.71 41.58
CA VAL A 5 2.12 -55.57 42.37
C VAL A 5 2.60 -54.23 41.81
N ARG A 6 3.86 -54.14 41.34
CA ARG A 6 4.37 -52.93 40.65
C ARG A 6 3.66 -52.67 39.32
N MET A 7 3.41 -53.73 38.54
CA MET A 7 2.69 -53.61 37.27
C MET A 7 1.23 -53.18 37.48
N ALA A 8 0.56 -53.75 38.48
CA ALA A 8 -0.81 -53.38 38.83
C ALA A 8 -0.91 -51.94 39.35
N LEU A 9 0.08 -51.46 40.10
CA LEU A 9 0.15 -50.07 40.58
C LEU A 9 0.38 -49.08 39.42
N ILE A 10 1.25 -49.42 38.47
CA ILE A 10 1.50 -48.60 37.27
C ILE A 10 0.23 -48.55 36.39
N CYS A 11 -0.44 -49.67 36.18
CA CYS A 11 -1.71 -49.70 35.45
C CYS A 11 -2.81 -48.91 36.16
N ALA A 12 -2.92 -49.00 37.49
CA ALA A 12 -3.89 -48.23 38.25
C ALA A 12 -3.63 -46.72 38.15
N ILE A 13 -2.37 -46.29 38.18
CA ILE A 13 -1.98 -44.88 37.98
C ILE A 13 -2.33 -44.41 36.56
N LEU A 14 -2.04 -45.22 35.54
CA LEU A 14 -2.40 -44.92 34.14
C LEU A 14 -3.91 -44.82 33.93
N VAL A 15 -4.71 -45.70 34.56
CA VAL A 15 -6.18 -45.64 34.50
C VAL A 15 -6.71 -44.40 35.24
N THR A 16 -6.10 -43.99 36.36
CA THR A 16 -6.48 -42.74 37.04
C THR A 16 -6.10 -41.49 36.25
N CYS A 17 -5.01 -41.50 35.48
CA CYS A 17 -4.64 -40.39 34.60
C CYS A 17 -5.59 -40.26 33.38
N LEU A 18 -6.23 -41.35 32.96
CA LEU A 18 -7.23 -41.36 31.88
C LEU A 18 -8.63 -40.92 32.32
N LEU A 19 -8.87 -40.78 33.64
CA LEU A 19 -10.14 -40.33 34.22
C LEU A 19 -10.14 -38.83 34.56
N ILE A 20 -9.08 -38.09 34.21
CA ILE A 20 -9.12 -36.63 34.28
C ILE A 20 -9.97 -36.17 33.09
N PRO A 21 -11.16 -35.58 33.30
CA PRO A 21 -11.91 -35.03 32.19
C PRO A 21 -11.03 -34.00 31.49
N ASN A 22 -10.75 -34.21 30.20
CA ASN A 22 -10.25 -33.17 29.31
C ASN A 22 -11.38 -32.16 29.11
N VAL A 23 -11.60 -31.29 30.10
CA VAL A 23 -12.36 -30.06 29.92
C VAL A 23 -11.49 -29.11 29.12
N SER A 24 -11.45 -29.31 27.80
CA SER A 24 -11.10 -28.23 26.89
C SER A 24 -12.17 -27.16 27.09
N LYS A 25 -11.83 -26.06 27.76
CA LYS A 25 -12.68 -24.86 27.74
C LYS A 25 -12.83 -24.51 26.27
N ALA A 26 -14.02 -24.73 25.70
CA ALA A 26 -14.32 -24.23 24.38
C ALA A 26 -14.11 -22.71 24.42
N THR A 27 -13.19 -22.20 23.61
CA THR A 27 -12.99 -20.75 23.48
C THR A 27 -14.32 -20.14 23.05
N THR A 28 -14.86 -19.21 23.84
CA THR A 28 -16.07 -18.49 23.47
C THR A 28 -15.82 -17.80 22.13
N PRO A 29 -16.65 -18.04 21.10
CA PRO A 29 -16.49 -17.38 19.82
C PRO A 29 -16.63 -15.87 19.99
N ILE A 30 -15.73 -15.11 19.38
CA ILE A 30 -15.75 -13.65 19.38
C ILE A 30 -16.42 -13.20 18.08
N ASN A 31 -17.73 -13.00 18.13
CA ASN A 31 -18.61 -12.77 16.97
C ASN A 31 -19.60 -11.61 17.19
N SER A 32 -19.40 -10.82 18.24
CA SER A 32 -20.24 -9.68 18.61
C SER A 32 -19.41 -8.67 19.39
N GLU A 33 -19.88 -7.42 19.45
CA GLU A 33 -19.25 -6.37 20.25
C GLU A 33 -19.08 -6.80 21.71
N GLU A 34 -20.11 -7.41 22.30
CA GLU A 34 -20.07 -7.87 23.70
C GLU A 34 -18.98 -8.92 23.93
N THR A 35 -18.92 -9.96 23.10
CA THR A 35 -17.89 -11.01 23.22
C THR A 35 -16.48 -10.47 22.97
N LEU A 36 -16.32 -9.51 22.04
CA LEU A 36 -15.04 -8.83 21.82
C LEU A 36 -14.61 -8.02 23.04
N ARG A 37 -15.51 -7.22 23.61
CA ARG A 37 -15.22 -6.41 24.81
C ARG A 37 -14.90 -7.29 26.03
N GLN A 38 -15.63 -8.40 26.21
CA GLN A 38 -15.34 -9.37 27.26
C GLN A 38 -13.97 -10.03 27.08
N ALA A 39 -13.61 -10.40 25.85
CA ALA A 39 -12.30 -10.98 25.54
C ALA A 39 -11.17 -9.99 25.82
N ILE A 40 -11.29 -8.73 25.39
CA ILE A 40 -10.30 -7.66 25.65
C ILE A 40 -10.12 -7.41 27.16
N SER A 41 -11.23 -7.35 27.89
CA SER A 41 -11.22 -7.14 29.34
C SER A 41 -10.51 -8.27 30.06
N SER A 42 -10.81 -9.52 29.67
CA SER A 42 -10.27 -10.73 30.31
C SER A 42 -8.85 -11.09 29.88
N ALA A 43 -8.38 -10.57 28.74
CA ALA A 43 -7.09 -10.90 28.18
C ALA A 43 -5.93 -10.39 29.05
N ASN A 44 -4.93 -11.25 29.24
CA ASN A 44 -3.65 -10.85 29.79
C ASN A 44 -2.84 -10.06 28.76
N SER A 45 -1.90 -9.24 29.23
CA SER A 45 -0.98 -8.52 28.36
C SER A 45 -0.17 -9.50 27.50
N GLY A 46 -0.09 -9.24 26.20
CA GLY A 46 0.59 -10.08 25.20
C GLY A 46 -0.29 -11.17 24.57
N GLU A 47 -1.55 -11.32 25.00
CA GLU A 47 -2.45 -12.33 24.43
C GLU A 47 -2.96 -11.95 23.02
N THR A 48 -3.43 -12.97 22.30
CA THR A 48 -4.07 -12.83 20.99
C THR A 48 -5.55 -13.18 21.09
N ILE A 49 -6.39 -12.25 20.65
CA ILE A 49 -7.82 -12.39 20.45
C ILE A 49 -8.06 -12.67 18.97
N ILE A 50 -8.80 -13.73 18.65
CA ILE A 50 -9.09 -14.11 17.26
C ILE A 50 -10.59 -13.94 17.02
N LEU A 51 -10.95 -13.10 16.04
CA LEU A 51 -12.35 -12.94 15.64
C LEU A 51 -12.87 -14.20 14.96
N SER A 52 -14.15 -14.47 15.14
CA SER A 52 -14.85 -15.62 14.53
C SER A 52 -16.01 -15.23 13.62
N ASP A 53 -16.30 -13.93 13.52
CA ASP A 53 -17.27 -13.36 12.58
C ASP A 53 -16.99 -11.85 12.40
N ASN A 54 -17.69 -11.23 11.45
CA ASN A 54 -17.78 -9.78 11.36
C ASN A 54 -18.48 -9.21 12.60
N ILE A 55 -18.03 -8.05 13.06
CA ILE A 55 -18.54 -7.41 14.27
C ILE A 55 -18.96 -5.97 13.96
N THR A 56 -20.17 -5.60 14.35
CA THR A 56 -20.58 -4.20 14.40
C THR A 56 -20.29 -3.64 15.79
N VAL A 57 -19.63 -2.48 15.87
CA VAL A 57 -19.33 -1.78 17.13
C VAL A 57 -20.10 -0.46 17.19
N THR A 58 -20.66 -0.17 18.36
CA THR A 58 -21.49 1.01 18.60
C THR A 58 -20.71 2.19 19.21
N GLY A 59 -19.42 1.97 19.49
CA GLY A 59 -18.55 2.99 20.06
C GLY A 59 -17.09 2.59 20.14
N PRO A 60 -16.24 3.48 20.68
CA PRO A 60 -14.80 3.26 20.78
C PRO A 60 -14.41 1.99 21.56
N ILE A 61 -13.29 1.40 21.17
CA ILE A 61 -12.60 0.35 21.90
C ILE A 61 -11.22 0.88 22.30
N VAL A 62 -11.02 1.04 23.61
CA VAL A 62 -9.76 1.52 24.18
C VAL A 62 -8.92 0.33 24.65
N ILE A 63 -7.64 0.34 24.27
CA ILE A 63 -6.65 -0.67 24.61
C ILE A 63 -5.54 -0.01 25.43
N ASP A 64 -5.30 -0.52 26.62
CA ASP A 64 -4.36 0.02 27.62
C ASP A 64 -3.24 -0.97 28.00
N LYS A 65 -3.11 -2.06 27.23
CA LYS A 65 -2.18 -3.18 27.45
C LYS A 65 -1.53 -3.62 26.14
N ASP A 66 -0.55 -4.52 26.19
CA ASP A 66 -0.09 -5.22 24.99
C ASP A 66 -1.15 -6.24 24.58
N LEU A 67 -1.63 -6.17 23.34
CA LEU A 67 -2.70 -7.04 22.86
C LEU A 67 -2.63 -7.20 21.35
N THR A 68 -2.85 -8.42 20.86
CA THR A 68 -3.09 -8.67 19.44
C THR A 68 -4.56 -8.98 19.20
N ILE A 69 -5.16 -8.32 18.21
CA ILE A 69 -6.47 -8.70 17.65
C ILE A 69 -6.21 -9.21 16.22
N ASP A 70 -6.37 -10.51 16.04
CA ASP A 70 -6.37 -11.18 14.75
C ASP A 70 -7.80 -11.19 14.21
N GLY A 71 -8.06 -10.43 13.15
CA GLY A 71 -9.36 -10.40 12.50
C GLY A 71 -9.69 -11.70 11.77
N ALA A 72 -8.72 -12.59 11.51
CA ALA A 72 -8.92 -13.79 10.69
C ALA A 72 -9.60 -13.53 9.32
N GLY A 73 -9.45 -12.32 8.78
CA GLY A 73 -10.08 -11.83 7.56
C GLY A 73 -11.45 -11.16 7.76
N TYR A 74 -12.00 -11.16 8.98
CA TYR A 74 -13.27 -10.53 9.30
C TYR A 74 -13.17 -8.99 9.39
N THR A 75 -14.34 -8.38 9.32
CA THR A 75 -14.53 -6.93 9.33
C THR A 75 -15.10 -6.45 10.65
N VAL A 76 -14.54 -5.38 11.21
CA VAL A 76 -15.16 -4.59 12.28
C VAL A 76 -15.76 -3.33 11.66
N THR A 77 -17.07 -3.17 11.81
CA THR A 77 -17.82 -2.06 11.21
C THR A 77 -18.38 -1.13 12.29
N GLY A 78 -18.20 0.18 12.16
CA GLY A 78 -18.90 1.14 13.02
C GLY A 78 -20.39 1.15 12.68
N ALA A 79 -21.24 1.08 13.71
CA ALA A 79 -22.69 1.10 13.54
C ALA A 79 -23.19 2.42 12.91
N ASP A 80 -24.26 2.40 12.13
CA ASP A 80 -24.79 3.59 11.44
C ASP A 80 -25.24 4.67 12.43
N GLU A 81 -25.70 4.28 13.62
CA GLU A 81 -26.08 5.18 14.71
C GLU A 81 -24.89 5.80 15.45
N TRP A 82 -23.68 5.26 15.28
CA TRP A 82 -22.46 5.78 15.90
C TRP A 82 -21.96 7.03 15.15
N THR A 83 -22.61 8.16 15.43
CA THR A 83 -22.42 9.42 14.70
C THR A 83 -21.71 10.51 15.50
N SER A 84 -21.52 10.31 16.81
CA SER A 84 -20.90 11.32 17.67
C SER A 84 -19.44 11.58 17.27
N ILE A 85 -19.10 12.87 17.21
CA ILE A 85 -17.73 13.38 17.00
C ILE A 85 -17.16 14.05 18.27
N SER A 86 -17.84 13.93 19.41
CA SER A 86 -17.33 14.47 20.68
C SER A 86 -16.37 13.50 21.35
N GLY A 87 -15.28 14.00 21.94
CA GLY A 87 -14.27 13.17 22.61
C GLY A 87 -13.52 12.22 21.67
N ASN A 88 -12.95 11.15 22.22
CA ASN A 88 -12.33 10.08 21.43
C ASN A 88 -13.43 9.22 20.80
N GLN A 89 -13.48 9.20 19.47
CA GLN A 89 -14.44 8.41 18.70
C GLN A 89 -13.73 7.51 17.69
N THR A 90 -12.50 7.12 17.99
CA THR A 90 -11.72 6.17 17.21
C THR A 90 -12.19 4.75 17.48
N MET A 91 -12.32 3.92 16.44
CA MET A 91 -12.76 2.52 16.59
C MET A 91 -11.83 1.72 17.50
N PHE A 92 -10.53 1.73 17.23
CA PHE A 92 -9.51 1.16 18.12
C PHE A 92 -8.49 2.22 18.55
N ALA A 93 -8.41 2.51 19.85
CA ALA A 93 -7.44 3.46 20.39
C ALA A 93 -6.51 2.77 21.40
N ALA A 94 -5.22 2.64 21.05
CA ALA A 94 -4.19 2.33 22.02
C ALA A 94 -3.81 3.60 22.78
N GLN A 95 -3.84 3.56 24.12
CA GLN A 95 -3.61 4.73 24.95
C GLN A 95 -2.59 4.47 26.05
N LEU A 96 -1.81 5.50 26.37
CA LEU A 96 -0.75 5.51 27.40
C LEU A 96 0.50 4.75 26.97
N SER A 97 1.65 5.15 27.50
CA SER A 97 2.98 4.65 27.09
C SER A 97 3.21 3.15 27.26
N GLY A 98 2.36 2.44 28.00
CA GLY A 98 2.42 0.99 28.20
C GLY A 98 1.61 0.16 27.21
N ALA A 99 0.72 0.77 26.42
CA ALA A 99 -0.16 0.04 25.52
C ALA A 99 0.50 -0.24 24.17
N LYS A 100 0.34 -1.47 23.69
CA LYS A 100 0.72 -1.88 22.35
C LYS A 100 -0.42 -2.66 21.73
N LEU A 101 -1.06 -2.10 20.72
CA LEU A 101 -2.10 -2.80 19.96
C LEU A 101 -1.52 -3.32 18.65
N THR A 102 -1.59 -4.62 18.43
CA THR A 102 -1.38 -5.22 17.11
C THR A 102 -2.73 -5.57 16.50
N LEU A 103 -3.05 -4.98 15.35
CA LEU A 103 -4.17 -5.40 14.52
C LEU A 103 -3.61 -6.18 13.33
N LYS A 104 -4.14 -7.39 13.09
CA LYS A 104 -3.73 -8.16 11.92
C LYS A 104 -4.88 -8.89 11.24
N ASN A 105 -4.77 -9.08 9.93
CA ASN A 105 -5.78 -9.76 9.10
C ASN A 105 -7.20 -9.24 9.34
N ILE A 106 -7.38 -7.92 9.38
CA ILE A 106 -8.65 -7.31 9.79
C ILE A 106 -9.01 -6.16 8.88
N ASN A 107 -10.30 -6.06 8.56
CA ASN A 107 -10.85 -4.92 7.83
C ASN A 107 -11.58 -4.00 8.80
N LEU A 108 -11.29 -2.72 8.76
CA LEU A 108 -11.98 -1.69 9.55
C LEU A 108 -12.81 -0.84 8.61
N LYS A 109 -14.10 -0.72 8.93
CA LYS A 109 -15.05 -0.04 8.05
C LYS A 109 -15.94 0.90 8.84
N ASN A 110 -16.08 2.12 8.35
CA ASN A 110 -17.01 3.12 8.86
C ASN A 110 -16.77 3.54 10.31
N GLY A 111 -16.83 4.84 10.54
CA GLY A 111 -16.82 5.38 11.89
C GLY A 111 -16.84 6.91 11.87
N PRO A 112 -17.32 7.54 12.94
CA PRO A 112 -17.50 8.98 12.97
C PRO A 112 -16.17 9.75 13.07
N LYS A 113 -15.07 9.10 13.45
CA LYS A 113 -13.71 9.65 13.42
C LYS A 113 -12.71 8.75 12.72
N TYR A 114 -11.72 8.22 13.44
CA TYR A 114 -10.59 7.45 12.91
C TYR A 114 -10.83 5.95 13.08
N GLY A 115 -10.21 5.13 12.25
CA GLY A 115 -10.22 3.67 12.41
C GLY A 115 -9.31 3.22 13.55
N VAL A 116 -8.08 3.73 13.56
CA VAL A 116 -7.09 3.35 14.58
C VAL A 116 -6.36 4.58 15.11
N GLN A 117 -6.01 4.55 16.39
CA GLN A 117 -5.23 5.59 17.02
C GLN A 117 -4.13 5.02 17.91
N SER A 118 -2.92 5.57 17.80
CA SER A 118 -1.88 5.48 18.82
C SER A 118 -1.83 6.82 19.57
N TYR A 119 -1.96 6.78 20.90
CA TYR A 119 -2.07 7.99 21.72
C TYR A 119 -1.07 8.04 22.86
N ASN A 120 -0.41 9.19 23.03
CA ASN A 120 0.38 9.55 24.20
C ASN A 120 1.40 8.47 24.62
N GLY A 121 2.27 8.11 23.68
CA GLY A 121 3.32 7.11 23.83
C GLY A 121 2.91 5.67 23.54
N ALA A 122 1.61 5.38 23.38
CA ALA A 122 1.16 4.06 22.95
C ALA A 122 1.66 3.69 21.55
N SER A 123 1.72 2.40 21.26
CA SER A 123 2.12 1.88 19.95
C SER A 123 1.00 1.09 19.28
N VAL A 124 0.89 1.23 17.96
CA VAL A 124 0.02 0.44 17.10
C VAL A 124 0.85 -0.25 16.04
N VAL A 125 0.63 -1.53 15.81
CA VAL A 125 1.21 -2.31 14.70
C VAL A 125 0.08 -2.79 13.81
N LEU A 126 0.17 -2.50 12.50
CA LEU A 126 -0.83 -2.90 11.51
C LEU A 126 -0.21 -3.87 10.50
N ASN A 127 -0.76 -5.09 10.43
CA ASN A 127 -0.28 -6.15 9.54
C ASN A 127 -1.43 -6.82 8.78
N ASN A 128 -1.51 -6.60 7.47
CA ASN A 128 -2.63 -7.02 6.64
C ASN A 128 -3.95 -6.41 7.15
N VAL A 129 -4.01 -5.07 7.11
CA VAL A 129 -5.15 -4.28 7.60
C VAL A 129 -5.67 -3.38 6.49
N SER A 130 -6.97 -3.47 6.19
CA SER A 130 -7.66 -2.52 5.29
C SER A 130 -8.53 -1.57 6.09
N ILE A 131 -8.50 -0.27 5.77
CA ILE A 131 -9.24 0.78 6.50
C ILE A 131 -9.99 1.67 5.51
N THR A 132 -11.31 1.82 5.70
CA THR A 132 -12.20 2.53 4.77
C THR A 132 -13.40 3.16 5.47
N GLY A 133 -13.94 4.24 4.91
CA GLY A 133 -15.21 4.83 5.33
C GLY A 133 -15.17 5.63 6.64
N PHE A 134 -14.00 5.98 7.15
CA PHE A 134 -13.86 6.82 8.34
C PHE A 134 -13.99 8.31 7.97
N ASN A 135 -14.74 9.08 8.77
CA ASN A 135 -15.01 10.50 8.46
C ASN A 135 -13.78 11.40 8.60
N TYR A 136 -12.81 10.99 9.44
CA TYR A 136 -11.49 11.61 9.58
C TYR A 136 -10.45 10.74 8.86
N ALA A 137 -9.15 10.91 9.15
CA ALA A 137 -8.15 10.00 8.62
C ALA A 137 -8.44 8.54 8.99
N GLY A 138 -7.98 7.59 8.19
CA GLY A 138 -8.08 6.17 8.55
C GLY A 138 -7.31 5.86 9.84
N ILE A 139 -6.16 6.49 10.02
CA ILE A 139 -5.27 6.29 11.17
C ILE A 139 -4.88 7.64 11.78
N LEU A 140 -4.89 7.74 13.10
CA LEU A 140 -4.36 8.88 13.86
C LEU A 140 -3.13 8.46 14.68
N VAL A 141 -2.02 9.13 14.49
CA VAL A 141 -0.83 9.02 15.35
C VAL A 141 -0.80 10.29 16.20
N ASN A 142 -1.42 10.24 17.39
CA ASN A 142 -1.57 11.40 18.28
C ASN A 142 -0.55 11.34 19.42
N GLY A 143 0.69 11.69 19.10
CA GLY A 143 1.84 11.53 19.99
C GLY A 143 2.11 10.07 20.38
N GLY A 144 1.73 9.12 19.51
CA GLY A 144 2.03 7.69 19.65
C GLY A 144 2.98 7.18 18.57
N THR A 145 3.10 5.87 18.45
CA THR A 145 3.86 5.22 17.38
C THR A 145 2.94 4.35 16.52
N LEU A 146 3.10 4.43 15.20
CA LEU A 146 2.50 3.51 14.24
C LEU A 146 3.60 2.73 13.50
N GLU A 147 3.53 1.41 13.57
CA GLU A 147 4.31 0.50 12.73
C GLU A 147 3.43 -0.06 11.61
N ILE A 148 3.92 0.08 10.38
CA ILE A 148 3.23 -0.29 9.15
C ILE A 148 3.92 -1.51 8.55
N ILE A 149 3.26 -2.67 8.60
CA ILE A 149 3.76 -3.91 7.99
C ILE A 149 3.03 -4.17 6.67
N ASP A 150 1.70 -4.15 6.68
CA ASP A 150 0.92 -4.22 5.44
C ASP A 150 -0.44 -3.54 5.67
N VAL A 151 -0.62 -2.39 5.02
CA VAL A 151 -1.79 -1.54 5.20
C VAL A 151 -2.33 -1.09 3.84
N ASN A 152 -3.64 -1.24 3.68
CA ASN A 152 -4.40 -0.68 2.57
C ASN A 152 -5.36 0.40 3.07
N LEU A 153 -5.15 1.63 2.64
CA LEU A 153 -6.00 2.77 2.97
C LEU A 153 -6.91 3.09 1.80
N GLU A 154 -8.21 2.90 1.99
CA GLU A 154 -9.18 3.31 0.99
C GLU A 154 -9.68 4.73 1.28
N ASN A 155 -10.91 5.04 0.87
CA ASN A 155 -11.49 6.35 1.02
C ASN A 155 -11.79 6.64 2.50
N ASN A 156 -10.99 7.53 3.11
CA ASN A 156 -11.16 8.04 4.47
C ASN A 156 -10.98 9.56 4.47
N GLY A 157 -11.71 10.29 5.33
CA GLY A 157 -11.63 11.75 5.46
C GLY A 157 -12.63 12.47 4.56
N THR A 158 -13.60 13.18 5.17
CA THR A 158 -14.76 13.76 4.46
C THR A 158 -14.49 14.97 3.55
N THR A 159 -13.26 15.50 3.51
CA THR A 159 -12.94 16.70 2.71
C THR A 159 -11.52 16.75 2.13
N SER A 160 -10.63 15.82 2.51
CA SER A 160 -9.20 15.92 2.15
C SER A 160 -8.48 14.58 1.96
N ASN A 161 -9.21 13.45 1.89
CA ASN A 161 -8.67 12.10 1.72
C ASN A 161 -7.43 11.83 2.58
N LYS A 162 -7.58 11.83 3.91
CA LYS A 162 -6.45 11.63 4.83
C LYS A 162 -6.28 10.14 5.10
N GLY A 163 -5.14 9.58 4.73
CA GLY A 163 -4.81 8.19 5.07
C GLY A 163 -4.41 8.06 6.54
N ILE A 164 -3.24 8.61 6.86
CA ILE A 164 -2.60 8.66 8.17
C ILE A 164 -2.48 10.12 8.56
N GLU A 165 -2.94 10.48 9.75
CA GLU A 165 -2.77 11.80 10.34
C GLU A 165 -1.72 11.74 11.44
N LEU A 166 -0.68 12.56 11.32
CA LEU A 166 0.31 12.80 12.37
C LEU A 166 -0.07 14.05 13.13
N ASP A 167 -0.36 13.87 14.42
CA ASP A 167 -0.79 14.93 15.32
C ASP A 167 -0.08 14.72 16.67
N ARG A 168 0.03 15.78 17.46
CA ARG A 168 0.45 15.71 18.86
C ARG A 168 -0.67 16.16 19.80
N GLY A 169 -1.87 16.44 19.30
CA GLY A 169 -2.98 16.91 20.09
C GLY A 169 -2.61 18.16 20.91
N GLN A 170 -3.43 18.46 21.92
CA GLN A 170 -3.10 19.45 22.92
C GLN A 170 -2.48 18.74 24.14
N ASP A 171 -1.41 19.31 24.70
CA ASP A 171 -0.76 18.85 25.93
C ASP A 171 -0.14 17.42 25.90
N VAL A 172 0.03 16.80 24.72
CA VAL A 172 0.80 15.55 24.61
C VAL A 172 2.28 15.89 24.43
N ALA A 173 3.12 15.43 25.36
CA ALA A 173 4.56 15.70 25.31
C ALA A 173 5.31 14.83 24.28
N VAL A 174 4.71 13.69 23.91
CA VAL A 174 5.34 12.69 23.05
C VAL A 174 5.13 13.03 21.58
N SER A 175 6.19 12.97 20.79
CA SER A 175 6.15 13.16 19.34
C SER A 175 5.50 11.98 18.62
N PRO A 176 4.66 12.21 17.59
CA PRO A 176 4.18 11.13 16.74
C PRO A 176 5.34 10.48 15.97
N SER A 177 5.28 9.16 15.84
CA SER A 177 6.32 8.35 15.22
C SER A 177 5.75 7.37 14.19
N LEU A 178 6.42 7.25 13.05
CA LEU A 178 6.14 6.26 12.03
C LEU A 178 7.30 5.29 11.89
N VAL A 179 6.97 3.99 11.84
CA VAL A 179 7.91 2.92 11.53
C VAL A 179 7.41 2.20 10.28
N MET A 180 8.10 2.39 9.17
CA MET A 180 7.80 1.75 7.90
C MET A 180 8.53 0.41 7.81
N ASN A 181 7.79 -0.69 7.91
CA ASN A 181 8.30 -2.07 7.98
C ASN A 181 7.66 -3.01 6.93
N GLY A 182 7.21 -2.47 5.81
CA GLY A 182 6.57 -3.26 4.76
C GLY A 182 5.85 -2.43 3.71
N SER A 183 4.55 -2.64 3.54
CA SER A 183 3.74 -2.01 2.49
C SER A 183 2.70 -1.03 3.03
N LEU A 184 2.61 0.12 2.37
CA LEU A 184 1.52 1.08 2.51
C LEU A 184 0.94 1.35 1.11
N SER A 185 -0.31 0.94 0.93
CA SER A 185 -1.06 1.17 -0.30
C SER A 185 -2.28 2.05 -0.02
N SER A 186 -2.73 2.77 -1.04
CA SER A 186 -3.91 3.62 -0.93
C SER A 186 -4.63 3.76 -2.27
N THR A 187 -5.96 3.88 -2.22
CA THR A 187 -6.77 4.21 -3.41
C THR A 187 -6.60 5.66 -3.85
N SER A 188 -6.28 6.56 -2.90
CA SER A 188 -5.93 7.96 -3.14
C SER A 188 -4.41 8.16 -3.16
N LYS A 189 -3.92 9.02 -4.04
CA LYS A 189 -2.51 9.48 -4.01
C LYS A 189 -2.32 10.77 -3.24
N ASP A 190 -3.40 11.46 -2.91
CA ASP A 190 -3.36 12.73 -2.19
C ASP A 190 -3.40 12.49 -0.69
N ASN A 191 -2.55 13.22 0.06
CA ASN A 191 -2.54 13.28 1.53
C ASN A 191 -2.56 11.92 2.25
N ILE A 192 -1.90 10.91 1.69
CA ILE A 192 -1.80 9.58 2.33
C ILE A 192 -1.18 9.73 3.73
N ILE A 193 -0.19 10.60 3.87
CA ILE A 193 0.40 10.96 5.17
C ILE A 193 0.18 12.45 5.38
N TYR A 194 -0.86 12.81 6.11
CA TYR A 194 -1.17 14.18 6.48
C TYR A 194 -0.46 14.53 7.79
N VAL A 195 0.23 15.67 7.83
CA VAL A 195 0.89 16.19 9.03
C VAL A 195 0.14 17.42 9.52
N ALA A 196 -0.39 17.37 10.74
CA ALA A 196 -1.12 18.47 11.34
C ALA A 196 -0.16 19.59 11.79
N GLU A 197 -0.63 20.84 11.79
CA GLU A 197 0.13 22.03 12.20
C GLU A 197 0.74 21.91 13.62
N ASN A 198 0.07 21.18 14.51
CA ASN A 198 0.50 20.99 15.89
C ASN A 198 1.34 19.72 16.12
N ALA A 199 1.66 18.95 15.07
CA ALA A 199 2.47 17.73 15.17
C ALA A 199 3.85 17.99 15.82
N GLY A 200 4.43 19.17 15.57
CA GLY A 200 5.72 19.57 16.13
C GLY A 200 6.85 18.70 15.59
N ASN A 201 7.57 18.00 16.46
CA ASN A 201 8.60 17.08 15.99
C ASN A 201 7.98 15.72 15.66
N ILE A 202 8.31 15.15 14.50
CA ILE A 202 7.88 13.81 14.11
C ILE A 202 9.09 12.90 13.89
N ASN A 203 8.94 11.62 14.21
CA ASN A 203 9.98 10.61 14.01
C ASN A 203 9.60 9.67 12.87
N ILE A 204 10.55 9.34 12.01
CA ILE A 204 10.34 8.41 10.90
C ILE A 204 11.49 7.41 10.87
N GLU A 205 11.14 6.13 10.97
CA GLU A 205 12.07 5.01 10.80
C GLU A 205 11.66 4.19 9.57
N ASN A 206 12.61 3.91 8.68
CA ASN A 206 12.42 2.94 7.59
C ASN A 206 13.25 1.69 7.90
N LYS A 207 12.61 0.53 8.04
CA LYS A 207 13.32 -0.75 8.21
C LYS A 207 13.98 -1.16 6.90
N THR A 208 15.09 -1.88 6.96
CA THR A 208 15.90 -2.22 5.77
C THR A 208 15.18 -3.10 4.75
N SER A 209 14.21 -3.91 5.18
CA SER A 209 13.43 -4.83 4.35
C SER A 209 12.10 -4.26 3.86
N THR A 210 11.81 -2.99 4.13
CA THR A 210 10.53 -2.38 3.78
C THR A 210 10.31 -2.28 2.26
N SER A 211 9.08 -2.48 1.79
CA SER A 211 8.72 -2.28 0.38
C SER A 211 8.38 -0.83 0.02
N ASN A 212 8.02 -0.02 1.02
CA ASN A 212 7.84 1.42 0.89
C ASN A 212 8.73 2.18 1.85
N LYS A 213 9.10 3.42 1.50
CA LYS A 213 9.85 4.30 2.41
C LYS A 213 9.12 5.63 2.56
N ILE A 214 9.22 6.19 3.76
CA ILE A 214 8.74 7.52 4.09
C ILE A 214 9.94 8.41 4.35
N VAL A 215 10.04 9.53 3.65
CA VAL A 215 11.17 10.46 3.77
C VAL A 215 10.69 11.90 3.83
N ALA A 216 11.46 12.77 4.48
CA ALA A 216 11.28 14.21 4.38
C ALA A 216 12.07 14.76 3.19
N ALA A 217 11.43 15.62 2.39
CA ALA A 217 12.06 16.29 1.25
C ALA A 217 11.69 17.77 1.22
N GLY A 218 12.61 18.65 1.65
CA GLY A 218 12.29 20.05 1.89
C GLY A 218 11.12 20.23 2.87
N ASN A 219 10.06 20.92 2.44
CA ASN A 219 8.82 21.14 3.19
C ASN A 219 7.74 20.09 2.87
N GLN A 220 8.14 18.86 2.53
CA GLN A 220 7.22 17.79 2.16
C GLN A 220 7.58 16.48 2.86
N ILE A 221 6.59 15.63 3.04
CA ILE A 221 6.75 14.22 3.39
C ILE A 221 6.37 13.37 2.18
N VAL A 222 7.20 12.38 1.87
CA VAL A 222 7.13 11.63 0.62
C VAL A 222 7.05 10.14 0.92
N LEU A 223 6.01 9.50 0.38
CA LEU A 223 5.92 8.05 0.31
C LEU A 223 6.54 7.58 -1.01
N THR A 224 7.42 6.60 -0.93
CA THR A 224 8.08 5.99 -2.09
C THR A 224 7.99 4.47 -2.07
N ASP A 225 8.26 3.83 -3.20
CA ASP A 225 8.60 2.41 -3.24
C ASP A 225 10.05 2.14 -2.78
N ALA A 226 10.45 0.87 -2.75
CA ALA A 226 11.81 0.46 -2.40
C ALA A 226 12.90 1.10 -3.30
N ASN A 227 12.54 1.45 -4.54
CA ASN A 227 13.43 2.04 -5.55
C ASN A 227 13.44 3.59 -5.54
N ASN A 228 12.79 4.23 -4.55
CA ASN A 228 12.60 5.69 -4.45
C ASN A 228 11.66 6.30 -5.51
N ASN A 229 10.84 5.50 -6.19
CA ASN A 229 9.78 6.08 -7.02
C ASN A 229 8.73 6.71 -6.11
N VAL A 230 8.42 7.98 -6.34
CA VAL A 230 7.42 8.73 -5.58
C VAL A 230 6.03 8.15 -5.83
N LEU A 231 5.33 7.83 -4.75
CA LEU A 231 3.96 7.30 -4.75
C LEU A 231 2.96 8.35 -4.31
N SER A 232 3.34 9.17 -3.32
CA SER A 232 2.53 10.26 -2.79
C SER A 232 3.43 11.31 -2.15
N VAL A 233 2.98 12.55 -2.20
CA VAL A 233 3.63 13.71 -1.58
C VAL A 233 2.57 14.44 -0.77
N SER A 234 2.92 14.78 0.46
CA SER A 234 2.10 15.65 1.30
C SER A 234 2.92 16.83 1.81
N ALA A 235 2.24 17.94 2.09
CA ALA A 235 2.87 19.10 2.69
C ALA A 235 3.35 18.79 4.13
N LEU A 236 4.48 19.38 4.49
CA LEU A 236 5.01 19.43 5.84
C LEU A 236 4.85 20.87 6.37
N PRO A 237 4.17 21.09 7.50
CA PRO A 237 4.05 22.42 8.10
C PRO A 237 5.42 23.04 8.44
N GLU A 238 5.55 24.36 8.34
CA GLU A 238 6.84 25.07 8.54
C GLU A 238 7.45 24.86 9.94
N ASN A 239 6.59 24.66 10.95
CA ASN A 239 6.98 24.46 12.34
C ASN A 239 7.27 22.98 12.67
N THR A 240 7.19 22.08 11.69
CA THR A 240 7.42 20.66 11.88
C THR A 240 8.87 20.31 11.61
N THR A 241 9.48 19.54 12.52
CA THR A 241 10.80 18.95 12.26
C THR A 241 10.69 17.44 12.11
N VAL A 242 11.42 16.89 11.15
CA VAL A 242 11.50 15.44 10.95
C VAL A 242 12.86 14.96 11.38
N ALA A 243 12.91 14.11 12.41
CA ALA A 243 14.13 13.40 12.76
C ALA A 243 14.37 12.28 11.72
N SER A 244 14.93 12.64 10.56
CA SER A 244 15.35 11.70 9.52
C SER A 244 16.83 11.92 9.17
N GLY A 245 17.48 10.87 8.68
CA GLY A 245 18.90 10.90 8.34
C GLY A 245 19.23 11.80 7.15
N GLU A 246 19.21 11.24 5.94
CA GLU A 246 19.61 11.95 4.71
C GLU A 246 18.58 13.01 4.31
N GLN A 247 19.04 14.23 4.03
CA GLN A 247 18.19 15.29 3.49
C GLN A 247 17.90 15.05 2.01
N LYS A 248 16.62 15.08 1.64
CA LYS A 248 16.13 14.91 0.27
C LYS A 248 15.49 16.19 -0.25
N VAL A 249 15.31 16.25 -1.56
CA VAL A 249 14.54 17.26 -2.30
C VAL A 249 13.76 16.60 -3.42
N ILE A 250 12.70 17.25 -3.87
CA ILE A 250 11.91 16.80 -5.03
C ILE A 250 12.24 17.66 -6.25
N LEU A 251 12.56 16.99 -7.35
CA LEU A 251 12.54 17.58 -8.68
C LEU A 251 11.21 17.22 -9.36
N THR A 252 10.34 18.21 -9.49
CA THR A 252 9.03 18.07 -10.15
C THR A 252 9.17 18.45 -11.61
N ILE A 253 8.81 17.53 -12.50
CA ILE A 253 8.84 17.74 -13.96
C ILE A 253 7.41 17.79 -14.49
N ASN A 254 7.03 18.92 -15.06
CA ASN A 254 5.77 19.09 -15.79
C ASN A 254 6.01 18.91 -17.29
N TYR A 255 5.21 18.08 -17.96
CA TYR A 255 5.36 17.77 -19.38
C TYR A 255 4.00 17.41 -19.99
N GLY A 256 3.52 18.25 -20.91
CA GLY A 256 2.10 18.18 -21.33
C GLY A 256 1.16 18.35 -20.14
N GLU A 257 0.19 17.44 -19.99
CA GLU A 257 -0.73 17.38 -18.84
C GLU A 257 -0.22 16.47 -17.69
N LYS A 258 1.01 15.96 -17.81
CA LYS A 258 1.59 15.02 -16.85
C LYS A 258 2.58 15.72 -15.92
N THR A 259 2.70 15.18 -14.72
CA THR A 259 3.71 15.55 -13.74
C THR A 259 4.47 14.30 -13.29
N LYS A 260 5.79 14.44 -13.08
CA LYS A 260 6.65 13.41 -12.51
C LYS A 260 7.49 14.01 -11.40
N ASP A 261 7.38 13.44 -10.21
CA ASP A 261 8.27 13.76 -9.09
C ASP A 261 9.42 12.77 -9.04
N ILE A 262 10.63 13.32 -8.86
CA ILE A 262 11.87 12.57 -8.72
C ILE A 262 12.49 12.96 -7.37
N LEU A 263 12.67 11.96 -6.51
CA LEU A 263 13.31 12.14 -5.21
C LEU A 263 14.84 12.13 -5.38
N LEU A 264 15.51 13.17 -4.90
CA LEU A 264 16.95 13.35 -5.01
C LEU A 264 17.58 13.61 -3.64
N ASN A 265 18.88 13.37 -3.53
CA ASN A 265 19.67 13.91 -2.44
C ASN A 265 19.85 15.42 -2.59
N VAL A 266 19.86 16.16 -1.49
CA VAL A 266 20.30 17.57 -1.50
C VAL A 266 21.69 17.65 -2.12
N GLY A 267 21.87 18.59 -3.05
CA GLY A 267 23.12 18.84 -3.73
C GLY A 267 23.43 17.89 -4.88
N GLN A 268 22.51 16.99 -5.22
CA GLN A 268 22.68 16.06 -6.34
C GLN A 268 22.70 16.81 -7.68
N VAL A 269 23.63 16.42 -8.54
CA VAL A 269 23.66 16.82 -9.95
C VAL A 269 23.03 15.70 -10.76
N VAL A 270 22.11 16.05 -11.65
CA VAL A 270 21.41 15.11 -12.55
C VAL A 270 21.75 15.44 -14.00
N SER A 271 21.70 14.44 -14.89
CA SER A 271 21.91 14.66 -16.32
C SER A 271 20.58 14.76 -17.04
N GLU A 272 20.54 15.50 -18.15
CA GLU A 272 19.35 15.62 -19.00
C GLU A 272 18.82 14.25 -19.42
N ASP A 273 19.71 13.35 -19.88
CA ASP A 273 19.34 12.00 -20.33
C ASP A 273 18.76 11.15 -19.19
N SER A 274 19.31 11.26 -17.97
CA SER A 274 18.78 10.53 -16.81
C SER A 274 17.37 10.96 -16.42
N ILE A 275 17.00 12.22 -16.68
CA ILE A 275 15.63 12.69 -16.48
C ILE A 275 14.73 12.23 -17.61
N LYS A 276 15.17 12.35 -18.88
CA LYS A 276 14.41 11.87 -20.05
C LYS A 276 14.02 10.40 -19.92
N ALA A 277 14.94 9.54 -19.47
CA ALA A 277 14.70 8.11 -19.29
C ALA A 277 13.58 7.78 -18.27
N GLN A 278 13.19 8.72 -17.42
CA GLN A 278 12.15 8.54 -16.41
C GLN A 278 10.78 9.07 -16.84
N LEU A 279 10.69 9.71 -18.00
CA LEU A 279 9.48 10.35 -18.52
C LEU A 279 8.84 9.49 -19.60
N ASN A 280 7.53 9.30 -19.51
CA ASN A 280 6.77 8.53 -20.49
C ASN A 280 6.12 9.46 -21.51
N VAL A 281 6.83 9.69 -22.62
CA VAL A 281 6.39 10.50 -23.76
C VAL A 281 5.72 9.61 -24.81
N ALA A 282 4.69 10.12 -25.48
CA ALA A 282 3.97 9.36 -26.50
C ALA A 282 4.86 9.05 -27.71
N GLU A 283 4.55 7.96 -28.42
CA GLU A 283 5.25 7.58 -29.65
C GLU A 283 5.19 8.71 -30.69
N GLY A 284 6.31 8.96 -31.37
CA GLY A 284 6.44 10.06 -32.33
C GLY A 284 6.59 11.45 -31.70
N TYR A 285 6.92 11.54 -30.41
CA TYR A 285 7.26 12.78 -29.73
C TYR A 285 8.60 12.67 -28.98
N VAL A 286 9.33 13.79 -28.90
CA VAL A 286 10.64 13.90 -28.25
C VAL A 286 10.69 15.06 -27.26
N ILE A 287 11.60 14.99 -26.28
CA ILE A 287 11.85 16.07 -25.32
C ILE A 287 12.97 16.97 -25.86
N ASP A 288 12.62 18.21 -26.21
CA ASP A 288 13.54 19.23 -26.75
C ASP A 288 14.49 19.78 -25.67
N GLY A 289 14.02 19.79 -24.41
CA GLY A 289 14.77 20.29 -23.28
C GLY A 289 13.89 20.60 -22.07
N PHE A 290 14.55 21.00 -20.98
CA PHE A 290 13.92 21.35 -19.71
C PHE A 290 14.13 22.83 -19.38
N TYR A 291 13.10 23.45 -18.84
CA TYR A 291 13.03 24.89 -18.60
C TYR A 291 12.56 25.18 -17.18
N THR A 292 12.92 26.34 -16.64
CA THR A 292 12.48 26.76 -15.29
C THR A 292 11.13 27.48 -15.29
N ASP A 293 10.60 27.79 -16.47
CA ASP A 293 9.30 28.45 -16.69
C ASP A 293 8.44 27.69 -17.69
N ASN A 294 7.12 27.80 -17.53
CA ASN A 294 6.14 27.12 -18.39
C ASN A 294 6.03 27.71 -19.81
N GLN A 295 6.63 28.88 -20.06
CA GLN A 295 6.72 29.49 -21.38
C GLN A 295 7.98 29.04 -22.16
N TYR A 296 8.79 28.16 -21.57
CA TYR A 296 10.00 27.58 -22.15
C TYR A 296 11.04 28.65 -22.57
N THR A 297 11.19 29.71 -21.78
CA THR A 297 12.07 30.84 -22.10
C THR A 297 13.46 30.74 -21.46
N ALA A 298 13.57 30.06 -20.30
CA ALA A 298 14.81 29.89 -19.56
C ALA A 298 15.20 28.40 -19.45
N LYS A 299 16.17 27.96 -20.26
CA LYS A 299 16.65 26.57 -20.26
C LYS A 299 17.38 26.26 -18.95
N PHE A 300 17.07 25.11 -18.36
CA PHE A 300 17.71 24.64 -17.14
C PHE A 300 19.17 24.20 -17.39
N ASN A 301 20.08 24.55 -16.47
CA ASN A 301 21.48 24.16 -16.53
C ASN A 301 21.75 22.94 -15.64
N PHE A 302 21.92 21.77 -16.26
CA PHE A 302 22.19 20.50 -15.58
C PHE A 302 23.57 20.42 -14.88
N ASN A 303 24.44 21.43 -15.03
CA ASN A 303 25.65 21.52 -14.21
C ASN A 303 25.38 22.05 -12.79
N ASN A 304 24.19 22.60 -12.54
CA ASN A 304 23.80 23.09 -11.23
C ASN A 304 23.37 21.94 -10.33
N LYS A 305 23.68 22.07 -9.04
CA LYS A 305 23.17 21.17 -8.00
C LYS A 305 21.70 21.47 -7.70
N ILE A 306 20.95 20.45 -7.30
CA ILE A 306 19.58 20.59 -6.80
C ILE A 306 19.61 20.59 -5.27
N ASP A 307 19.59 21.79 -4.68
CA ASP A 307 19.67 21.98 -3.22
C ASP A 307 18.30 22.18 -2.55
N VAL A 308 17.27 22.50 -3.34
CA VAL A 308 15.90 22.74 -2.89
C VAL A 308 14.90 22.10 -3.84
N ASN A 309 13.65 21.95 -3.39
CA ASN A 309 12.55 21.51 -4.26
C ASN A 309 12.49 22.40 -5.50
N THR A 310 12.52 21.78 -6.67
CA THR A 310 12.69 22.47 -7.95
C THR A 310 11.64 21.99 -8.94
N THR A 311 10.99 22.91 -9.63
CA THR A 311 10.03 22.60 -10.69
C THR A 311 10.62 22.93 -12.05
N LEU A 312 10.61 21.98 -12.97
CA LEU A 312 10.98 22.16 -14.36
C LEU A 312 9.81 21.84 -15.29
N TYR A 313 9.88 22.41 -16.50
CA TYR A 313 8.92 22.23 -17.57
C TYR A 313 9.64 21.62 -18.78
N ALA A 314 9.26 20.41 -19.17
CA ALA A 314 9.83 19.74 -20.32
C ALA A 314 9.05 20.15 -21.58
N LYS A 315 9.76 20.70 -22.57
CA LYS A 315 9.19 21.01 -23.88
C LYS A 315 9.19 19.74 -24.73
N VAL A 316 8.03 19.41 -25.31
CA VAL A 316 7.83 18.22 -26.13
C VAL A 316 7.42 18.62 -27.55
N SER A 317 8.04 18.02 -28.56
CA SER A 317 7.76 18.27 -29.98
C SER A 317 7.53 16.95 -30.73
N ALA A 318 6.87 17.01 -31.88
CA ALA A 318 6.72 15.84 -32.75
C ALA A 318 8.08 15.47 -33.36
N GLU A 319 8.37 14.18 -33.41
CA GLU A 319 9.57 13.66 -34.06
C GLU A 319 9.51 13.94 -35.56
N GLU A 320 10.52 14.63 -36.10
CA GLU A 320 10.62 14.88 -37.53
C GLU A 320 10.86 13.56 -38.27
N LYS A 321 9.83 13.03 -38.95
CA LYS A 321 10.01 11.93 -39.90
C LYS A 321 10.80 12.47 -41.08
N GLN A 322 12.04 12.01 -41.24
CA GLN A 322 12.74 12.18 -42.50
C GLN A 322 11.93 11.48 -43.60
N GLU A 323 11.33 12.25 -44.51
CA GLU A 323 10.82 11.71 -45.77
C GLU A 323 12.01 11.16 -46.56
N GLU A 324 12.09 9.83 -46.70
CA GLU A 324 12.96 9.23 -47.72
C GLU A 324 12.48 9.72 -49.08
N VAL A 325 13.17 10.71 -49.63
CA VAL A 325 12.98 11.17 -51.01
C VAL A 325 13.45 10.05 -51.93
N SER A 326 12.50 9.20 -52.32
CA SER A 326 12.64 8.28 -53.45
C SER A 326 12.84 9.11 -54.73
N ASN A 327 14.10 9.31 -55.13
CA ASN A 327 14.43 9.81 -56.46
C ASN A 327 14.08 8.73 -57.50
N SER A 328 12.87 8.79 -58.06
CA SER A 328 12.60 8.15 -59.35
C SER A 328 12.82 9.19 -60.44
N GLU A 329 13.93 9.05 -61.17
CA GLU A 329 14.19 9.82 -62.38
C GLU A 329 13.05 9.61 -63.39
N ASN A 330 12.57 10.74 -63.88
CA ASN A 330 11.53 10.88 -64.88
C ASN A 330 12.09 10.38 -66.23
N THR A 331 11.61 9.25 -66.73
CA THR A 331 11.74 8.90 -68.15
C THR A 331 10.34 8.95 -68.75
N VAL A 332 10.13 9.96 -69.58
CA VAL A 332 8.92 10.17 -70.36
C VAL A 332 8.97 9.24 -71.58
N GLU A 333 8.01 8.31 -71.69
CA GLU A 333 7.64 7.72 -72.97
C GLU A 333 6.12 7.83 -73.18
N GLU A 334 5.79 8.13 -74.43
CA GLU A 334 4.53 8.68 -74.94
C GLU A 334 3.34 7.71 -74.94
N GLU A 335 2.16 8.35 -74.97
CA GLU A 335 0.83 7.78 -75.10
C GLU A 335 0.63 6.83 -76.29
N ASN A 336 -0.21 5.80 -76.11
CA ASN A 336 -1.19 5.48 -77.14
C ASN A 336 -2.52 4.93 -76.59
N LYS A 337 -3.60 5.38 -77.23
CA LYS A 337 -5.02 5.21 -76.91
C LYS A 337 -5.52 3.77 -77.09
N GLY A 338 -6.52 3.38 -76.29
CA GLY A 338 -7.42 2.26 -76.59
C GLY A 338 -8.62 2.21 -75.63
N GLU A 339 -9.82 2.20 -76.21
CA GLU A 339 -11.13 2.43 -75.58
C GLU A 339 -11.80 1.12 -75.09
N LYS A 340 -12.60 1.24 -74.01
CA LYS A 340 -13.86 0.54 -73.67
C LYS A 340 -13.95 -0.99 -73.38
N ASP A 341 -14.46 -1.23 -72.17
CA ASP A 341 -15.70 -1.97 -71.82
C ASP A 341 -15.67 -3.49 -71.51
N GLU A 342 -16.59 -3.81 -70.59
CA GLU A 342 -17.20 -5.07 -70.15
C GLU A 342 -16.58 -5.86 -68.97
N THR A 343 -17.47 -6.10 -67.99
CA THR A 343 -17.31 -7.00 -66.82
C THR A 343 -17.77 -8.43 -67.20
N PRO A 344 -17.76 -9.42 -66.28
CA PRO A 344 -16.64 -10.13 -65.65
C PRO A 344 -16.66 -11.65 -66.01
N LYS A 345 -15.57 -12.42 -65.76
CA LYS A 345 -15.59 -13.80 -65.21
C LYS A 345 -14.26 -14.58 -65.27
N THR A 346 -13.95 -15.21 -64.13
CA THR A 346 -13.37 -16.56 -63.88
C THR A 346 -12.11 -17.04 -64.60
N GLY A 347 -11.10 -17.42 -63.82
CA GLY A 347 -10.03 -18.32 -64.23
C GLY A 347 -9.21 -18.83 -63.03
N VAL A 348 -9.34 -20.12 -62.72
CA VAL A 348 -8.74 -20.85 -61.60
C VAL A 348 -7.45 -21.55 -62.06
N ALA A 349 -6.41 -21.59 -61.22
CA ALA A 349 -5.44 -22.69 -61.05
C ALA A 349 -4.55 -22.35 -59.82
N ASN A 350 -4.69 -22.94 -58.61
CA ASN A 350 -4.54 -24.32 -58.15
C ASN A 350 -3.07 -24.81 -58.08
N TYR A 351 -2.57 -25.09 -56.85
CA TYR A 351 -1.66 -26.17 -56.40
C TYR A 351 -1.68 -26.10 -54.84
N ALA A 352 -2.34 -27.02 -54.11
CA ALA A 352 -1.90 -28.37 -53.71
C ALA A 352 -0.50 -28.39 -53.06
N GLY A 353 -0.22 -28.91 -51.87
CA GLY A 353 -0.93 -29.55 -50.76
C GLY A 353 0.07 -29.52 -49.56
N ILE A 354 -0.03 -30.17 -48.41
CA ILE A 354 -0.79 -31.29 -47.86
C ILE A 354 -0.79 -31.07 -46.34
N ALA A 355 -1.92 -31.33 -45.68
CA ALA A 355 -2.05 -31.41 -44.23
C ALA A 355 -1.55 -32.77 -43.71
N VAL A 356 -0.94 -32.82 -42.52
CA VAL A 356 -1.02 -34.00 -41.64
C VAL A 356 -1.29 -33.56 -40.21
N LEU A 357 -2.43 -34.05 -39.73
CA LEU A 357 -3.01 -33.97 -38.40
C LEU A 357 -2.47 -35.16 -37.57
N VAL A 358 -2.08 -34.95 -36.31
CA VAL A 358 -2.19 -36.02 -35.29
C VAL A 358 -2.63 -35.40 -33.95
N ILE A 359 -3.88 -35.69 -33.60
CA ILE A 359 -4.43 -35.63 -32.25
C ILE A 359 -4.16 -36.99 -31.60
N ALA A 360 -3.65 -37.01 -30.38
CA ALA A 360 -3.70 -38.20 -29.51
C ALA A 360 -4.27 -37.82 -28.15
N ILE A 361 -5.55 -38.11 -27.98
CA ILE A 361 -6.24 -38.26 -26.69
C ILE A 361 -5.94 -39.68 -26.21
N SER A 362 -5.58 -39.84 -24.94
CA SER A 362 -6.00 -41.06 -24.22
C SER A 362 -6.23 -40.76 -22.74
N ALA A 363 -7.46 -41.02 -22.33
CA ALA A 363 -7.88 -41.19 -20.95
C ALA A 363 -7.80 -42.68 -20.58
N ALA A 364 -7.80 -42.92 -19.27
CA ALA A 364 -7.94 -44.19 -18.54
C ALA A 364 -6.65 -45.02 -18.33
N THR A 365 -6.25 -45.15 -17.07
CA THR A 365 -6.67 -46.30 -16.24
C THR A 365 -6.65 -45.95 -14.75
N LEU A 366 -7.83 -46.06 -14.15
CA LEU A 366 -8.06 -46.38 -12.74
C LEU A 366 -7.61 -47.84 -12.49
N PHE A 367 -7.36 -48.18 -11.21
CA PHE A 367 -7.37 -49.53 -10.59
C PHE A 367 -6.05 -50.28 -10.28
N VAL A 368 -5.89 -50.55 -8.97
CA VAL A 368 -5.08 -51.57 -8.26
C VAL A 368 -3.58 -51.21 -8.10
N ILE A 369 -3.03 -50.99 -6.89
CA ILE A 369 -2.86 -52.00 -5.82
C ILE A 369 -2.97 -51.36 -4.42
N ILE A 370 -3.94 -51.86 -3.67
CA ILE A 370 -3.88 -52.03 -2.21
C ILE A 370 -2.68 -52.91 -1.87
N LYS A 371 -1.64 -52.36 -1.25
CA LYS A 371 -0.82 -53.02 -0.20
C LYS A 371 0.41 -52.16 0.10
N ASN A 372 0.41 -51.55 1.26
CA ASN A 372 1.52 -51.66 2.21
C ASN A 372 0.99 -51.28 3.59
N ARG A 373 0.42 -52.28 4.27
CA ARG A 373 0.47 -52.40 5.73
C ARG A 373 1.72 -53.23 6.04
N ILE A 374 2.65 -52.65 6.81
CA ILE A 374 3.16 -53.24 8.05
C ILE A 374 3.10 -52.12 9.08
#